data_AF-A0A563DUF9-F1
#
_entry.id   AF-A0A563DUF9-F1
#
_cell.length_a   1.000
_cell.length_b   1.000
_cell.length_c   1.000
_cell.angle_alpha   90.00
_cell.angle_beta   90.00
_cell.angle_gamma   90.00
#
_symmetry.space_group_name_H-M   'P 1'
#
loop_
_entity.id
_entity.type
_entity.pdbx_description
1 polymer ?
#
loop_
_entity_poly.entity_id
_entity_poly.type
_entity_poly.pdbx_seq_one_letter_code
_entity_poly.pdbx_strand_id
1 'polypeptide(L)'
;MGAMSEVPGSGSGWSWARGARRYLVVVVGVLVLLGFGVLGSPGPAQAAGRASVSVGSAPKVPAGAIRTGALAGATVLHAEVILAQRDPAGLEQLATAVSTPTSPRYRQYLTAGQVGAMFGPTPATIQAVRTALEAAGLTTG
;
A
#
# COMPACT_ATOMS: atom_id res chain seq x y z
N MET A 1 46.56 -24.89 -14.22
CA MET A 1 45.96 -24.34 -15.45
C MET A 1 44.78 -25.22 -15.81
N GLY A 2 43.56 -24.69 -15.65
CA GLY A 2 42.28 -25.34 -15.89
C GLY A 2 41.21 -24.27 -15.89
N ALA A 3 40.41 -24.24 -16.95
CA ALA A 3 39.48 -23.18 -17.34
C ALA A 3 38.14 -23.23 -16.60
N MET A 4 37.25 -22.28 -16.93
CA MET A 4 35.81 -22.17 -16.63
C MET A 4 35.51 -21.43 -15.32
N SER A 5 34.72 -20.35 -15.27
CA SER A 5 33.81 -19.76 -16.24
C SER A 5 33.39 -18.36 -15.74
N GLU A 6 33.48 -17.35 -16.60
CA GLU A 6 32.87 -16.04 -16.41
C GLU A 6 31.34 -16.16 -16.36
N VAL A 7 30.74 -15.56 -15.34
CA VAL A 7 29.29 -15.40 -15.20
C VAL A 7 28.97 -13.94 -15.56
N PRO A 8 28.32 -13.64 -16.70
CA PRO A 8 27.78 -12.32 -16.95
C PRO A 8 26.48 -12.13 -16.15
N GLY A 9 26.62 -11.57 -14.96
CA GLY A 9 25.51 -11.14 -14.12
C GLY A 9 24.88 -9.85 -14.66
N SER A 10 23.86 -10.00 -15.51
CA SER A 10 22.84 -8.98 -15.74
C SER A 10 22.13 -8.65 -14.42
N GLY A 11 22.16 -7.39 -14.01
CA GLY A 11 21.46 -6.92 -12.81
C GLY A 11 21.25 -5.41 -12.86
N SER A 12 20.12 -5.02 -13.42
CA SER A 12 19.59 -3.66 -13.55
C SER A 12 19.79 -2.77 -12.33
N GLY A 13 20.39 -1.59 -12.55
CA GLY A 13 20.45 -0.52 -11.57
C GLY A 13 19.05 0.00 -11.22
N TRP A 14 18.67 -0.16 -9.96
CA TRP A 14 17.46 0.44 -9.40
C TRP A 14 17.78 1.85 -8.89
N SER A 15 17.72 2.83 -9.78
CA SER A 15 17.70 4.24 -9.39
C SER A 15 16.26 4.70 -9.20
N TRP A 16 15.77 4.75 -7.96
CA TRP A 16 14.53 5.47 -7.67
C TRP A 16 14.89 6.80 -7.02
N ALA A 17 14.91 7.80 -7.89
CA ALA A 17 14.98 9.20 -7.52
C ALA A 17 13.81 9.56 -6.59
N ARG A 18 14.15 10.31 -5.53
CA ARG A 18 13.20 10.88 -4.57
C ARG A 18 12.32 11.93 -5.26
N GLY A 19 11.14 11.52 -5.72
CA GLY A 19 10.08 12.43 -6.11
C GLY A 19 9.26 12.84 -4.88
N ALA A 20 9.63 13.93 -4.24
CA ALA A 20 8.85 14.53 -3.16
C ALA A 20 7.46 14.95 -3.69
N ARG A 21 6.41 14.24 -3.30
CA ARG A 21 5.03 14.67 -3.52
C ARG A 21 4.43 15.04 -2.18
N ARG A 22 4.11 16.33 -2.06
CA ARG A 22 3.41 16.96 -0.93
C ARG A 22 2.12 16.18 -0.63
N TYR A 23 2.11 15.40 0.45
CA TYR A 23 0.89 14.79 0.95
C TYR A 23 0.12 15.84 1.74
N LEU A 24 -1.04 16.25 1.20
CA LEU A 24 -2.03 17.05 1.91
C LEU A 24 -2.62 16.20 3.03
N VAL A 25 -2.42 16.64 4.28
CA VAL A 25 -3.08 16.10 5.46
C VAL A 25 -4.53 16.59 5.44
N VAL A 26 -5.50 15.66 5.40
CA VAL A 26 -6.92 15.98 5.58
C VAL A 26 -7.30 15.57 7.00
N VAL A 27 -7.52 16.57 7.86
CA VAL A 27 -8.10 16.40 9.20
C VAL A 27 -9.62 16.45 9.04
N VAL A 28 -10.32 15.37 9.39
CA VAL A 28 -11.80 15.37 9.46
C VAL A 28 -12.22 15.67 10.89
N GLY A 29 -12.70 16.89 11.14
CA GLY A 29 -13.31 17.30 12.39
C GLY A 29 -14.80 16.95 12.40
N VAL A 30 -15.25 16.25 13.45
CA VAL A 30 -16.67 15.92 13.67
C VAL A 30 -17.30 17.04 14.52
N LEU A 31 -18.36 17.66 14.01
CA LEU A 31 -19.19 18.64 14.72
C LEU A 31 -20.61 18.08 14.85
N VAL A 32 -21.06 17.88 16.09
CA VAL A 32 -22.42 17.46 16.43
C VAL A 32 -23.25 18.72 16.72
N LEU A 33 -24.35 18.91 15.98
CA LEU A 33 -25.40 19.88 16.32
C LEU A 33 -26.77 19.20 16.25
N LEU A 34 -27.49 19.26 17.37
CA LEU A 34 -28.87 18.81 17.54
C LEU A 34 -29.83 19.94 17.11
N GLY A 35 -30.84 19.63 16.30
CA GLY A 35 -31.90 20.57 15.99
C GLY A 35 -33.02 20.04 15.08
N PHE A 36 -34.19 19.84 15.69
CA PHE A 36 -35.57 20.05 15.20
C PHE A 36 -36.11 19.37 13.93
N GLY A 37 -37.29 18.76 14.07
CA GLY A 37 -37.93 17.90 13.08
C GLY A 37 -38.85 18.58 12.06
N VAL A 38 -39.14 17.82 11.00
CA VAL A 38 -40.27 17.97 10.07
C VAL A 38 -40.71 16.56 9.65
N LEU A 39 -42.02 16.28 9.74
CA LEU A 39 -42.68 15.14 9.10
C LEU A 39 -42.64 15.35 7.58
N GLY A 40 -41.68 14.72 6.90
CA GLY A 40 -41.56 14.71 5.44
C GLY A 40 -41.55 13.27 4.94
N SER A 41 -42.32 13.00 3.89
CA SER A 41 -42.45 11.71 3.20
C SER A 41 -41.08 11.09 2.89
N PRO A 42 -40.89 9.76 2.97
CA PRO A 42 -39.67 9.13 2.48
C PRO A 42 -39.65 9.25 0.96
N GLY A 43 -39.06 10.35 0.45
CA GLY A 43 -38.55 10.39 -0.92
C GLY A 43 -37.51 9.28 -1.09
N PRO A 44 -37.27 8.79 -2.31
CA PRO A 44 -36.29 7.73 -2.53
C PRO A 44 -34.98 8.18 -1.88
N ALA A 45 -34.49 7.36 -0.94
CA ALA A 45 -33.17 7.53 -0.38
C ALA A 45 -32.21 7.45 -1.55
N GLN A 46 -31.79 8.62 -2.04
CA GLN A 46 -30.74 8.74 -3.01
C GLN A 46 -29.52 8.18 -2.30
N ALA A 47 -29.19 6.93 -2.62
CA ALA A 47 -27.94 6.33 -2.20
C ALA A 47 -26.87 7.29 -2.66
N ALA A 48 -26.30 8.05 -1.72
CA ALA A 48 -25.19 8.94 -2.00
C ALA A 48 -24.16 8.08 -2.72
N GLY A 49 -24.00 8.32 -4.02
CA GLY A 49 -23.14 7.50 -4.86
C GLY A 49 -21.79 7.42 -4.16
N ARG A 50 -21.33 6.21 -3.86
CA ARG A 50 -20.07 6.00 -3.15
C ARG A 50 -19.02 6.84 -3.88
N ALA A 51 -18.49 7.86 -3.20
CA ALA A 51 -17.49 8.73 -3.78
C ALA A 51 -16.29 7.84 -4.13
N SER A 52 -16.00 7.71 -5.43
CA SER A 52 -14.82 6.99 -5.87
C SER A 52 -13.61 7.88 -5.60
N VAL A 53 -12.62 7.32 -4.90
CA VAL A 53 -11.33 7.99 -4.67
C VAL A 53 -10.36 7.47 -5.71
N SER A 54 -9.78 8.38 -6.51
CA SER A 54 -8.74 7.99 -7.48
C SER A 54 -7.48 7.54 -6.73
N VAL A 55 -7.09 6.28 -6.90
CA VAL A 55 -5.84 5.76 -6.36
C VAL A 55 -4.76 5.90 -7.42
N GLY A 56 -3.88 6.88 -7.25
CA GLY A 56 -2.74 7.09 -8.14
C GLY A 56 -3.11 7.63 -9.53
N SER A 57 -2.20 7.42 -10.48
CA SER A 57 -2.37 7.80 -11.89
C SER A 57 -2.58 6.56 -12.75
N ALA A 58 -3.37 6.69 -13.81
CA ALA A 58 -3.54 5.62 -14.78
C ALA A 58 -2.16 5.19 -15.36
N PRO A 59 -1.88 3.88 -15.44
CA PRO A 59 -0.63 3.38 -16.00
C PRO A 59 -0.53 3.72 -17.49
N LYS A 60 0.71 3.95 -17.97
CA LYS A 60 0.96 4.17 -19.39
C LYS A 60 0.77 2.85 -20.15
N VAL A 61 -0.07 2.89 -21.18
CA VAL A 61 -0.26 1.74 -22.07
C VAL A 61 1.04 1.53 -22.89
N PRO A 62 1.62 0.32 -22.90
CA PRO A 62 2.81 0.01 -23.70
C PRO A 62 2.59 0.21 -25.20
N ALA A 63 3.64 0.56 -25.93
CA ALA A 63 3.58 0.67 -27.40
C ALA A 63 3.26 -0.70 -28.02
N GLY A 64 2.36 -0.72 -29.01
CA GLY A 64 1.91 -1.96 -29.66
C GLY A 64 0.78 -2.70 -28.93
N ALA A 65 0.28 -2.20 -27.79
CA ALA A 65 -0.90 -2.76 -27.15
C ALA A 65 -2.16 -2.53 -27.99
N ILE A 66 -2.94 -3.58 -28.20
CA ILE A 66 -4.21 -3.55 -28.92
C ILE A 66 -5.34 -3.77 -27.92
N ARG A 67 -6.40 -2.97 -27.98
CA ARG A 67 -7.59 -3.13 -27.14
C ARG A 67 -8.34 -4.40 -27.59
N THR A 68 -8.40 -5.40 -26.72
CA THR A 68 -9.06 -6.69 -27.01
C THR A 68 -10.55 -6.69 -26.69
N GLY A 69 -11.05 -5.70 -25.95
CA GLY A 69 -12.46 -5.58 -25.56
C GLY A 69 -12.61 -5.10 -24.11
N ALA A 70 -13.85 -5.10 -23.61
CA ALA A 70 -14.14 -4.89 -22.20
C ALA A 70 -14.01 -6.22 -21.44
N LEU A 71 -13.54 -6.16 -20.19
CA LEU A 71 -13.54 -7.32 -19.30
C LEU A 71 -14.99 -7.68 -18.93
N ALA A 72 -15.30 -8.97 -18.85
CA ALA A 72 -16.61 -9.41 -18.38
C ALA A 72 -16.84 -8.93 -16.95
N GLY A 73 -18.04 -8.42 -16.64
CA GLY A 73 -18.34 -7.83 -15.33
C GLY A 73 -18.25 -8.80 -14.15
N ALA A 74 -18.28 -10.12 -14.42
CA ALA A 74 -18.15 -11.16 -13.42
C ALA A 74 -16.70 -11.63 -13.18
N THR A 75 -15.71 -11.04 -13.87
CA THR A 75 -14.31 -11.41 -13.67
C THR A 75 -13.81 -10.92 -12.31
N VAL A 76 -13.39 -11.87 -11.47
CA VAL A 76 -12.74 -11.57 -10.19
C VAL A 76 -11.34 -11.04 -10.43
N LEU A 77 -11.04 -9.88 -9.83
CA LEU A 77 -9.71 -9.29 -9.84
C LEU A 77 -9.12 -9.36 -8.43
N HIS A 78 -7.86 -9.76 -8.35
CA HIS A 78 -7.09 -9.74 -7.12
C HIS A 78 -6.20 -8.52 -7.10
N ALA A 79 -6.23 -7.78 -6.00
CA ALA A 79 -5.39 -6.61 -5.78
C ALA A 79 -4.65 -6.75 -4.44
N GLU A 80 -3.44 -6.22 -4.38
CA GLU A 80 -2.64 -6.18 -3.17
C GLU A 80 -2.59 -4.75 -2.63
N VAL A 81 -2.80 -4.61 -1.32
CA VAL A 81 -2.73 -3.33 -0.61
C VAL A 81 -1.51 -3.36 0.30
N ILE A 82 -0.50 -2.59 -0.06
CA ILE A 82 0.72 -2.46 0.74
C ILE A 82 0.56 -1.30 1.71
N LEU A 83 0.70 -1.59 3.01
CA LEU A 83 0.61 -0.59 4.06
C LEU A 83 1.99 -0.01 4.39
N ALA A 84 2.01 1.27 4.75
CA ALA A 84 3.22 1.93 5.20
C ALA A 84 3.78 1.26 6.47
N GLN A 85 5.11 1.11 6.51
CA GLN A 85 5.82 0.68 7.70
C GLN A 85 5.75 1.77 8.78
N ARG A 86 5.78 1.36 10.05
CA ARG A 86 5.75 2.28 11.19
C ARG A 86 7.06 3.07 11.32
N ASP A 87 8.18 2.43 11.06
CA ASP A 87 9.51 3.01 11.26
C ASP A 87 10.47 2.58 10.14
N PRO A 88 10.39 3.22 8.95
CA PRO A 88 11.28 2.93 7.85
C PRO A 88 12.74 3.30 8.16
N ALA A 89 12.96 4.38 8.92
CA ALA A 89 14.30 4.84 9.27
C ALA A 89 15.01 3.86 10.22
N GLY A 90 14.32 3.35 11.24
CA GLY A 90 14.86 2.33 12.14
C GLY A 90 15.13 1.01 11.44
N LEU A 91 14.33 0.64 10.43
CA LEU A 91 14.58 -0.54 9.61
C LEU A 91 15.87 -0.38 8.76
N GLU A 92 16.09 0.79 8.15
CA GLU A 92 17.33 1.10 7.43
C GLU A 92 18.56 1.08 8.34
N GLN A 93 18.44 1.65 9.55
CA GLN A 93 19.51 1.63 10.55
C GLN A 93 19.85 0.20 10.98
N LEU A 94 18.84 -0.63 11.23
CA LEU A 94 19.04 -2.05 11.55
C LEU A 94 19.72 -2.77 10.39
N ALA A 95 19.23 -2.60 9.15
CA ALA A 95 19.81 -3.23 7.96
C ALA A 95 21.29 -2.86 7.78
N THR A 96 21.63 -1.59 8.05
CA THR A 96 23.02 -1.11 8.03
C THR A 96 23.84 -1.73 9.17
N ALA A 97 23.30 -1.76 10.39
CA ALA A 97 24.00 -2.28 11.57
C ALA A 97 24.30 -3.78 11.46
N VAL A 98 23.42 -4.58 10.85
CA VAL A 98 23.66 -6.03 10.69
C VAL A 98 24.60 -6.35 9.52
N SER A 99 24.75 -5.44 8.57
CA SER A 99 25.58 -5.62 7.37
C SER A 99 26.99 -5.03 7.49
N THR A 100 27.23 -4.17 8.48
CA THR A 100 28.51 -3.47 8.66
C THR A 100 29.47 -4.27 9.55
N PRO A 101 30.67 -4.67 9.08
CA PRO A 101 31.60 -5.50 9.87
C PRO A 101 32.08 -4.89 11.19
N THR A 102 32.18 -3.55 11.25
CA THR A 102 32.61 -2.82 12.46
C THR A 102 31.49 -2.62 13.47
N SER A 103 30.25 -2.99 13.12
CA SER A 103 29.10 -2.87 14.00
C SER A 103 29.10 -4.00 15.04
N PRO A 104 28.79 -3.71 16.32
CA PRO A 104 28.54 -4.74 17.33
C PRO A 104 27.39 -5.68 16.96
N ARG A 105 26.52 -5.30 16.01
CA ARG A 105 25.38 -6.10 15.55
C ARG A 105 25.63 -6.83 14.23
N TYR A 106 26.87 -6.88 13.75
CA TYR A 106 27.21 -7.55 12.49
C TYR A 106 26.72 -9.01 12.48
N ARG A 107 26.05 -9.42 11.40
CA ARG A 107 25.42 -10.75 11.21
C ARG A 107 24.38 -11.14 12.26
N GLN A 108 23.87 -10.19 13.06
CA GLN A 108 22.76 -10.43 14.01
C GLN A 108 21.41 -10.12 13.36
N TYR A 109 20.98 -10.99 12.45
CA TYR A 109 19.74 -10.81 11.71
C TYR A 109 18.50 -11.08 12.56
N LEU A 110 17.42 -10.36 12.27
CA LEU A 110 16.09 -10.65 12.80
C LEU A 110 15.35 -11.63 11.89
N THR A 111 14.46 -12.42 12.47
CA THR A 111 13.50 -13.22 11.68
C THR A 111 12.45 -12.30 11.04
N ALA A 112 11.83 -12.76 9.94
CA ALA A 112 10.78 -11.98 9.27
C ALA A 112 9.64 -11.56 10.23
N GLY A 113 9.25 -12.45 11.16
CA GLY A 113 8.24 -12.16 12.17
C GLY A 113 8.66 -11.04 13.14
N GLN A 114 9.94 -10.98 13.52
CA GLN A 114 10.47 -9.91 14.37
C GLN A 114 10.50 -8.56 13.63
N VAL A 115 10.91 -8.55 12.36
CA VAL A 115 10.86 -7.34 11.52
C VAL A 115 9.42 -6.84 11.38
N GLY A 116 8.46 -7.73 11.12
CA GLY A 116 7.04 -7.37 11.05
C GLY A 116 6.51 -6.82 12.38
N ALA A 117 6.86 -7.45 13.50
CA ALA A 117 6.44 -7.00 14.83
C ALA A 117 7.00 -5.63 15.21
N MET A 118 8.24 -5.32 14.81
CA MET A 118 8.90 -4.05 15.14
C MET A 118 8.55 -2.93 14.17
N PHE A 119 8.60 -3.20 12.86
CA PHE A 119 8.55 -2.18 11.80
C PHE A 119 7.27 -2.25 10.94
N GLY A 120 6.58 -3.39 10.91
CA GLY A 120 5.35 -3.57 10.14
C GLY A 120 4.13 -2.85 10.75
N PRO A 121 3.00 -2.73 10.02
CA PRO A 121 1.77 -2.10 10.53
C PRO A 121 1.24 -2.76 11.80
N THR A 122 0.51 -2.01 12.65
CA THR A 122 -0.12 -2.60 13.84
C THR A 122 -1.31 -3.48 13.46
N PRO A 123 -1.69 -4.46 14.31
CA PRO A 123 -2.93 -5.21 14.12
C PRO A 123 -4.16 -4.30 13.99
N ALA A 124 -4.22 -3.21 14.76
CA ALA A 124 -5.32 -2.25 14.69
C ALA A 124 -5.37 -1.53 13.33
N THR A 125 -4.22 -1.14 12.77
CA THR A 125 -4.13 -0.55 11.43
C THR A 125 -4.61 -1.52 10.36
N ILE A 126 -4.18 -2.79 10.45
CA ILE A 126 -4.59 -3.84 9.50
C ILE A 126 -6.11 -4.04 9.56
N GLN A 127 -6.69 -4.13 10.76
CA GLN A 127 -8.13 -4.28 10.93
C GLN A 127 -8.92 -3.09 10.39
N ALA A 128 -8.46 -1.86 10.68
CA ALA A 128 -9.11 -0.65 10.16
C ALA A 128 -9.14 -0.62 8.63
N VAL A 129 -8.04 -1.04 7.97
CA VAL A 129 -7.99 -1.13 6.51
C VAL A 129 -8.89 -2.24 6.00
N ARG A 130 -8.88 -3.42 6.63
CA ARG A 130 -9.79 -4.53 6.26
C ARG A 130 -11.25 -4.09 6.29
N THR A 131 -11.69 -3.49 7.40
CA THR A 131 -13.07 -2.99 7.53
C THR A 131 -13.40 -1.94 6.47
N ALA A 132 -12.47 -1.05 6.13
CA ALA A 132 -12.69 -0.06 5.08
C ALA A 132 -12.83 -0.69 3.68
N LEU A 133 -12.02 -1.71 3.37
CA LEU A 133 -12.11 -2.44 2.10
C LEU A 133 -13.41 -3.25 2.00
N GLU A 134 -13.81 -3.90 3.08
CA GLU A 134 -15.08 -4.64 3.16
C GLU A 134 -16.28 -3.70 3.01
N ALA A 135 -16.26 -2.52 3.63
CA ALA A 135 -17.30 -1.49 3.46
C ALA A 135 -17.39 -0.96 2.01
N ALA A 136 -16.27 -1.01 1.28
CA ALA A 136 -16.20 -0.70 -0.15
C ALA A 136 -16.68 -1.86 -1.05
N GLY A 137 -17.05 -3.01 -0.48
CA GLY A 137 -17.54 -4.19 -1.20
C GLY A 137 -16.43 -5.11 -1.71
N LEU A 138 -15.21 -4.96 -1.21
CA LEU A 138 -14.10 -5.86 -1.53
C LEU A 138 -14.05 -7.01 -0.51
N THR A 139 -13.59 -8.18 -0.95
CA THR A 139 -13.29 -9.30 -0.06
C THR A 139 -11.81 -9.29 0.29
N THR A 140 -11.49 -9.35 1.57
CA THR A 140 -10.11 -9.46 2.05
C THR A 140 -9.82 -10.90 2.45
N GLY A 141 -8.70 -11.45 1.95
CA GLY A 141 -8.15 -12.73 2.40
C GLY A 141 -7.52 -12.64 3.78
#